data_AF-A0A497RSP7-F1
#
_entry.id   AF-A0A497RSP7-F1
#
_cell.length_a   1.000
_cell.length_b   1.000
_cell.length_c   1.000
_cell.angle_alpha   90.00
_cell.angle_beta   90.00
_cell.angle_gamma   90.00
#
_symmetry.space_group_name_H-M   'P 1'
#
loop_
_entity.id
_entity.type
_entity.pdbx_description
1 polymer ?
#
loop_
_entity_poly.entity_id
_entity_poly.type
_entity_poly.pdbx_seq_one_letter_code
_entity_poly.pdbx_strand_id
1 'polypeptide(L)'
;MLEALCLFLLTIAVYLHVRKAKEFKDYRAMDYVIIGAMIYIYGILTKNTSIVHIGSIVWVYGLAILLYRAYRFGYEEVMRD
;
A
#
# COMPACT_ATOMS: atom_id res chain seq x y z
N MET A 1 8.62 -7.59 17.48
CA MET A 1 9.50 -6.47 17.04
C MET A 1 10.08 -6.72 15.65
N LEU A 2 10.68 -7.89 15.38
CA LEU A 2 11.24 -8.22 14.05
C LEU A 2 10.18 -8.18 12.92
N GLU A 3 8.97 -8.71 13.19
CA GLU A 3 7.86 -8.71 12.22
C GLU A 3 7.40 -7.29 11.83
N ALA A 4 7.32 -6.38 12.80
CA ALA A 4 6.96 -4.98 12.55
C ALA A 4 8.01 -4.25 11.70
N LEU A 5 9.29 -4.58 11.90
CA LEU A 5 10.39 -4.04 11.11
C LEU A 5 10.34 -4.54 9.65
N CYS A 6 10.08 -5.84 9.44
CA CYS A 6 9.94 -6.40 8.10
C CYS A 6 8.77 -5.75 7.33
N LEU A 7 7.63 -5.53 7.99
CA LEU A 7 6.49 -4.83 7.40
C LEU A 7 6.78 -3.37 7.07
N PHE A 8 7.52 -2.67 7.92
CA PHE A 8 7.96 -1.29 7.65
C PHE A 8 8.87 -1.23 6.41
N LEU A 9 9.86 -2.13 6.34
CA LEU A 9 10.78 -2.22 5.20
C LEU A 9 10.05 -2.61 3.90
N LEU A 10 9.08 -3.53 3.98
CA LEU A 10 8.22 -3.90 2.85
C LEU A 10 7.41 -2.69 2.34
N THR A 11 6.86 -1.89 3.26
CA THR A 11 6.07 -0.69 2.92
C THR A 11 6.94 0.35 2.22
N ILE A 12 8.17 0.57 2.71
CA ILE A 12 9.14 1.47 2.07
C ILE A 12 9.54 0.94 0.68
N ALA A 13 9.76 -0.37 0.54
CA ALA A 13 10.11 -0.98 -0.73
C ALA A 13 8.99 -0.78 -1.77
N VAL A 14 7.73 -1.01 -1.38
CA VAL A 14 6.55 -0.75 -2.22
C VAL A 14 6.46 0.74 -2.58
N TYR A 15 6.67 1.64 -1.60
CA TYR A 15 6.67 3.08 -1.85
C TYR A 15 7.72 3.50 -2.89
N LEU A 16 8.96 3.03 -2.75
CA LEU A 16 10.04 3.35 -3.69
C LEU A 16 9.77 2.78 -5.08
N HIS A 17 9.18 1.59 -5.17
CA HIS A 17 8.84 0.95 -6.44
C HIS A 17 7.75 1.73 -7.19
N VAL A 18 6.66 2.07 -6.49
CA VAL A 18 5.54 2.82 -7.11
C VAL A 18 5.94 4.28 -7.37
N ARG A 19 6.80 4.90 -6.56
CA ARG A 19 7.32 6.26 -6.82
C ARG A 19 8.22 6.31 -8.05
N LYS A 20 8.98 5.24 -8.31
CA LYS A 20 9.77 5.10 -9.55
C LYS A 20 8.89 4.91 -10.77
N ALA A 21 7.73 4.26 -10.62
CA ALA A 21 6.72 4.19 -11.67
C ALA A 21 6.09 5.59 -11.87
N LYS A 22 6.65 6.38 -12.79
CA LYS A 22 6.18 7.72 -13.19
C LYS A 22 4.74 7.76 -13.74
N GLU A 23 4.05 6.63 -13.77
CA GLU A 23 2.73 6.43 -14.38
C GLU A 23 1.55 6.73 -13.46
N PHE A 24 1.74 6.67 -12.14
CA PHE A 24 0.66 6.97 -11.20
C PHE A 24 0.58 8.47 -10.93
N LYS A 25 -0.11 9.20 -11.81
CA LYS A 25 -0.43 10.64 -11.64
C LYS A 25 -1.24 10.97 -10.36
N ASP A 26 -1.77 9.96 -9.68
CA ASP A 26 -2.78 10.09 -8.65
C ASP A 26 -2.29 9.41 -7.36
N TYR A 27 -1.56 10.19 -6.55
CA TYR A 27 -0.87 9.74 -5.33
C TYR A 27 -1.80 9.22 -4.23
N ARG A 28 -3.11 9.47 -4.34
CA ARG A 28 -4.11 9.16 -3.31
C ARG A 28 -4.19 7.67 -2.97
N ALA A 29 -4.09 6.79 -3.96
CA ALA A 29 -4.11 5.33 -3.73
C ALA A 29 -2.91 4.88 -2.89
N MET A 30 -1.77 5.52 -3.11
CA MET A 30 -0.52 5.28 -2.39
C MET A 30 -0.58 5.81 -0.96
N ASP A 31 -1.22 6.97 -0.77
CA ASP A 31 -1.44 7.54 0.57
C ASP A 31 -2.21 6.57 1.47
N TYR A 32 -3.25 5.91 0.95
CA TYR A 32 -3.99 4.90 1.71
C TYR A 32 -3.11 3.70 2.11
N VAL A 33 -2.20 3.26 1.23
CA VAL A 33 -1.24 2.18 1.56
C VAL A 33 -0.31 2.62 2.68
N ILE A 34 0.29 3.80 2.58
CA ILE A 34 1.24 4.29 3.58
C ILE A 34 0.53 4.50 4.93
N ILE A 35 -0.62 5.17 4.93
CA ILE A 35 -1.40 5.44 6.14
C ILE A 35 -1.85 4.13 6.79
N GLY A 36 -2.38 3.19 6.02
CA GLY A 36 -2.80 1.88 6.53
C GLY A 36 -1.64 1.10 7.15
N ALA A 37 -0.48 1.09 6.51
CA ALA A 37 0.71 0.43 7.04
C ALA A 37 1.22 1.09 8.33
N MET A 38 1.21 2.43 8.42
CA MET A 38 1.60 3.13 9.64
C MET A 38 0.66 2.82 10.82
N ILE A 39 -0.66 2.81 10.59
CA ILE A 39 -1.66 2.46 11.61
C ILE A 39 -1.48 1.01 12.05
N TYR A 40 -1.24 0.10 11.10
CA TYR A 40 -1.00 -1.31 11.39
C TYR A 40 0.24 -1.52 12.28
N ILE A 41 1.36 -0.89 11.94
CA ILE A 41 2.60 -0.93 12.73
C ILE A 41 2.37 -0.35 14.12
N TYR A 42 1.67 0.79 14.22
CA TYR A 42 1.31 1.40 15.50
C TYR A 42 0.47 0.46 16.37
N GLY A 43 -0.51 -0.24 15.77
CA GLY A 43 -1.33 -1.25 16.44
C GLY A 43 -0.49 -2.41 16.98
N ILE A 44 0.51 -2.88 16.22
CA ILE A 44 1.43 -3.93 16.68
C ILE A 44 2.28 -3.43 17.86
N LEU A 45 2.85 -2.23 17.76
CA LEU A 45 3.71 -1.66 18.81
C LEU A 45 2.95 -1.43 20.12
N THR A 46 1.69 -1.01 20.03
CA THR A 46 0.81 -0.79 21.18
C THR A 46 0.07 -2.06 21.63
N LYS A 47 0.28 -3.19 20.95
CA LYS A 47 -0.43 -4.47 21.17
C LYS A 47 -1.96 -4.32 21.17
N ASN A 48 -2.48 -3.37 20.38
CA ASN A 48 -3.91 -3.10 20.28
C ASN A 48 -4.48 -3.78 19.02
N THR A 49 -5.17 -4.90 19.20
CA THR A 49 -5.74 -5.70 18.11
C THR A 49 -6.76 -4.94 17.26
N SER A 50 -7.56 -4.05 17.86
CA SER A 50 -8.52 -3.22 17.12
C SER A 50 -7.81 -2.28 16.14
N ILE A 51 -6.71 -1.66 16.56
CA ILE A 51 -5.90 -0.78 15.70
C ILE A 51 -5.20 -1.58 14.60
N VAL A 52 -4.70 -2.78 14.92
CA VAL A 52 -4.12 -3.69 13.91
C VAL A 52 -5.14 -4.00 12.82
N HIS A 53 -6.39 -4.32 13.16
CA HIS A 53 -7.43 -4.58 12.18
C HIS A 53 -7.79 -3.35 11.32
N ILE A 54 -7.86 -2.17 11.93
CA ILE A 54 -8.12 -0.92 11.18
C ILE A 54 -6.98 -0.67 10.19
N GLY A 55 -5.73 -0.79 10.63
CA GLY A 55 -4.56 -0.58 9.78
C GLY A 55 -4.50 -1.57 8.63
N SER A 56 -4.77 -2.85 8.87
CA SER A 56 -4.74 -3.88 7.83
C SER A 56 -5.82 -3.66 6.77
N ILE A 57 -7.04 -3.26 7.16
CA ILE A 57 -8.12 -2.98 6.20
C ILE A 57 -7.76 -1.79 5.31
N VAL A 58 -7.27 -0.69 5.89
CA VAL A 58 -6.90 0.51 5.12
C VAL A 58 -5.73 0.21 4.19
N TRP A 59 -4.75 -0.57 4.65
CA TRP A 59 -3.61 -0.98 3.83
C TRP A 59 -4.02 -1.86 2.64
N VAL A 60 -4.84 -2.89 2.89
CA VAL A 60 -5.36 -3.79 1.85
C VAL A 60 -6.22 -3.02 0.84
N TYR A 61 -7.02 -2.05 1.31
CA TYR A 61 -7.83 -1.21 0.42
C TYR A 61 -6.95 -0.38 -0.53
N GLY A 62 -5.91 0.28 -0.01
CA GLY A 62 -4.95 1.02 -0.85
C GLY A 62 -4.26 0.11 -1.88
N LEU A 63 -3.86 -1.09 -1.46
CA LEU A 63 -3.24 -2.10 -2.34
C LEU A 63 -4.20 -2.56 -3.44
N ALA A 64 -5.46 -2.81 -3.12
CA ALA A 64 -6.47 -3.21 -4.08
C ALA A 64 -6.69 -2.13 -5.16
N ILE A 65 -6.69 -0.85 -4.77
CA ILE A 65 -6.77 0.26 -5.74
C ILE A 65 -5.54 0.29 -6.64
N LEU A 66 -4.33 0.12 -6.08
CA LEU A 66 -3.10 0.09 -6.88
C LEU A 66 -3.10 -1.08 -7.87
N LEU A 67 -3.50 -2.27 -7.43
CA LEU A 67 -3.61 -3.47 -8.27
C LEU A 67 -4.65 -3.28 -9.38
N TYR A 68 -5.83 -2.75 -9.05
CA TYR A 68 -6.87 -2.49 -10.04
C TYR A 68 -6.40 -1.48 -11.10
N ARG A 69 -5.70 -0.42 -10.68
CA ARG A 69 -5.15 0.56 -11.62
C ARG A 69 -4.05 -0.03 -12.48
N ALA A 70 -3.13 -0.80 -11.92
CA ALA A 70 -2.08 -1.48 -12.67
C ALA A 70 -2.68 -2.42 -13.73
N TYR A 71 -3.71 -3.19 -13.36
CA TYR A 71 -4.46 -4.04 -14.29
C TYR A 71 -5.11 -3.23 -15.42
N ARG A 72 -5.79 -2.13 -15.08
CA ARG A 72 -6.46 -1.28 -16.07
C ARG A 72 -5.47 -0.62 -17.04
N PHE A 73 -4.35 -0.12 -16.55
CA PHE A 73 -3.31 0.48 -17.38
C PHE A 73 -2.75 -0.53 -18.38
N GLY A 74 -2.40 -1.74 -17.93
CA GLY A 74 -1.93 -2.78 -18.84
C GLY A 74 -3.00 -3.18 -19.88
N TYR A 75 -4.28 -3.13 -19.52
CA TYR A 75 -5.37 -3.41 -20.47
C TYR A 75 -5.55 -2.28 -21.50
N GLU A 76 -5.40 -1.01 -21.10
CA GLU A 76 -5.46 0.15 -22.00
C GLU A 76 -4.26 0.21 -22.95
N GLU A 77 -3.08 -0.28 -22.56
CA GLU A 77 -1.93 -0.46 -23.46
C GLU A 77 -2.19 -1.56 -24.49
N VAL A 78 -2.67 -2.73 -24.08
CA VAL A 78 -2.97 -3.86 -24.99
C VAL A 78 -4.07 -3.52 -26.00
N MET A 79 -5.03 -2.66 -25.65
CA MET A 79 -6.10 -2.22 -26.55
C MET A 79 -5.69 -1.10 -27.53
N ARG A 80 -4.50 -0.51 -27.35
CA ARG A 80 -3.99 0.57 -28.20
C ARG A 80 -3.14 0.08 -29.37
N ASP A 81 -2.64 -1.16 -29.29
CA ASP A 81 -1.88 -1.86 -30.32
C ASP A 81 -2.81 -2.74 -31.18
#